data_AF-A0A4R5E8E8-F1
#
_entry.id   AF-A0A4R5E8E8-F1
#
_cell.length_a   1.000
_cell.length_b   1.000
_cell.length_c   1.000
_cell.angle_alpha   90.00
_cell.angle_beta   90.00
_cell.angle_gamma   90.00
#
_symmetry.space_group_name_H-M   'P 1'
#
loop_
_entity.id
_entity.type
_entity.pdbx_description
1 polymer ?
#
loop_
_entity_poly.entity_id
_entity_poly.type
_entity_poly.pdbx_seq_one_letter_code
_entity_poly.pdbx_strand_id
1 'polypeptide(L)'
;MRDQEDRAAGAATTPTAPGEATSVFPAEEASGEDGGDAGEPGGRRPPAGADPAAPWGRCKYCDTPLPRPPKARGRRPEYCPPEHDPGGQVVKDCQAEAHAAGRSPAAAAVREPLAALRTVLTGLAADARARAAREAAAADRLEEIVTTVVDRNTTLEQQTAQAQADARQAEAARRRAEQGHDAARIAADAAADAQRRAEERALAAEEIARAARETARVQAEARQAAEAAAQAEAERARQQLDAAHERLAAAEQSLVQTREDLQRALDEARRAHDRTRTELDQRTGRLTETRARLSSTEEELAAVRTELADARTALTTAEQAAQAAVARAEDAERRAERERTAAAETVTAAHRERDAAREDALTRTTRLQARLEAAIADRDAARAEADTNLERALRAEHTATDPDAAAS
;
A
#
# COMPACT_ATOMS: atom_id res chain seq x y z
N MET A 1 3.23 11.04 3.94
CA MET A 1 3.41 12.02 5.03
C MET A 1 2.93 13.35 4.50
N ARG A 2 1.74 13.78 4.91
CA ARG A 2 1.53 14.94 5.82
C ARG A 2 1.57 16.25 5.03
N ASP A 3 0.61 17.15 5.01
CA ASP A 3 -0.67 17.46 5.70
C ASP A 3 -1.41 18.40 4.69
N GLN A 4 -2.71 18.41 4.40
CA GLN A 4 -3.97 18.53 5.15
C GLN A 4 -4.09 19.77 6.06
N GLU A 5 -5.27 20.41 5.97
CA GLU A 5 -5.84 21.53 6.77
C GLU A 5 -5.50 22.95 6.25
N ASP A 6 -6.43 23.88 5.97
CA ASP A 6 -7.76 24.20 6.54
C ASP A 6 -8.65 24.94 5.49
N ARG A 7 -9.97 24.68 5.38
CA ARG A 7 -11.11 25.45 5.95
C ARG A 7 -11.02 26.99 5.74
N ALA A 8 -12.03 27.76 5.34
CA ALA A 8 -13.47 27.60 5.15
C ALA A 8 -14.00 28.89 4.46
N ALA A 9 -15.06 28.80 3.65
CA ALA A 9 -16.09 29.83 3.49
C ALA A 9 -17.15 29.33 2.51
N GLY A 10 -18.14 28.61 3.04
CA GLY A 10 -19.37 28.31 2.31
C GLY A 10 -20.31 29.52 2.34
N ALA A 11 -20.65 30.04 1.17
CA ALA A 11 -21.76 30.98 0.98
C ALA A 11 -22.68 30.40 -0.11
N ALA A 12 -23.57 29.52 0.30
CA ALA A 12 -24.66 29.03 -0.53
C ALA A 12 -25.86 29.98 -0.35
N THR A 13 -26.19 30.73 -1.41
CA THR A 13 -27.44 31.49 -1.49
C THR A 13 -28.25 30.89 -2.63
N THR A 14 -29.28 30.11 -2.30
CA THR A 14 -30.31 29.66 -3.24
C THR A 14 -31.59 30.46 -3.03
N PRO A 15 -32.31 30.83 -4.11
CA PRO A 15 -33.53 31.61 -4.02
C PRO A 15 -34.72 30.71 -3.68
N THR A 16 -35.52 31.13 -2.71
CA THR A 16 -36.81 30.53 -2.38
C THR A 16 -37.92 31.43 -2.91
N ALA A 17 -38.78 30.87 -3.74
CA ALA A 17 -40.07 31.42 -4.12
C ALA A 17 -41.07 30.23 -4.18
N PRO A 18 -42.36 30.46 -4.37
CA PRO A 18 -43.30 30.95 -3.36
C PRO A 18 -44.51 30.01 -3.21
N GLY A 19 -45.32 30.19 -2.17
CA GLY A 19 -46.75 29.83 -2.25
C GLY A 19 -47.40 29.22 -1.01
N GLU A 20 -48.72 29.47 -0.97
CA GLU A 20 -49.82 28.84 -0.20
C GLU A 20 -50.27 29.59 1.07
N ALA A 21 -51.38 30.34 0.96
CA ALA A 21 -52.79 29.93 1.15
C ALA A 21 -53.18 30.07 2.66
N THR A 22 -54.33 30.58 3.11
CA THR A 22 -55.71 30.48 2.61
C THR A 22 -56.61 31.42 3.46
N SER A 23 -57.73 31.87 2.87
CA SER A 23 -59.09 31.97 3.44
C SER A 23 -59.47 33.01 4.53
N VAL A 24 -60.60 33.71 4.28
CA VAL A 24 -61.88 33.69 5.05
C VAL A 24 -62.60 35.06 5.20
N PHE A 25 -63.88 35.06 4.80
CA PHE A 25 -65.07 35.92 5.07
C PHE A 25 -65.23 37.38 4.54
N PRO A 26 -66.44 37.70 4.00
CA PRO A 26 -66.94 39.06 3.75
C PRO A 26 -67.87 39.55 4.88
N ALA A 27 -67.93 40.87 5.09
CA ALA A 27 -68.95 41.59 5.87
C ALA A 27 -69.40 42.79 5.02
N GLU A 28 -70.65 42.89 4.57
CA GLU A 28 -71.85 43.38 5.28
C GLU A 28 -71.90 44.91 5.52
N GLU A 29 -72.98 45.50 4.98
CA GLU A 29 -73.80 46.65 5.44
C GLU A 29 -73.34 48.13 5.31
N ALA A 30 -74.14 48.89 4.55
CA ALA A 30 -74.82 50.17 4.91
C ALA A 30 -75.54 50.69 3.64
N SER A 31 -76.88 50.69 3.46
CA SER A 31 -78.01 51.22 4.26
C SER A 31 -77.97 52.74 4.42
N GLY A 32 -78.94 53.44 3.80
CA GLY A 32 -79.17 54.88 3.96
C GLY A 32 -80.33 55.39 3.10
N GLU A 33 -81.57 55.15 3.54
CA GLU A 33 -82.81 55.82 3.12
C GLU A 33 -83.07 57.09 3.98
N ASP A 34 -83.69 58.13 3.41
CA ASP A 34 -84.69 59.10 3.97
C ASP A 34 -84.72 60.37 3.06
N GLY A 35 -85.80 61.11 2.76
CA GLY A 35 -87.19 61.18 3.21
C GLY A 35 -87.70 62.66 3.15
N GLY A 36 -88.93 62.92 2.64
CA GLY A 36 -89.78 64.12 2.85
C GLY A 36 -89.48 65.42 2.05
N ASP A 37 -90.37 66.38 1.76
CA ASP A 37 -91.77 66.67 2.15
C ASP A 37 -92.32 67.88 1.30
N ALA A 38 -93.62 68.13 1.43
CA ALA A 38 -94.64 68.92 0.72
C ALA A 38 -94.50 70.44 0.44
N GLY A 39 -95.44 70.97 -0.38
CA GLY A 39 -95.93 72.35 -0.24
C GLY A 39 -96.67 72.99 -1.44
N GLU A 40 -97.99 72.84 -1.51
CA GLU A 40 -98.91 73.55 -2.44
C GLU A 40 -99.77 74.58 -1.65
N PRO A 41 -99.99 75.84 -2.09
CA PRO A 41 -100.85 76.80 -1.38
C PRO A 41 -102.24 76.96 -2.01
N GLY A 42 -103.29 76.71 -1.22
CA GLY A 42 -104.69 76.81 -1.62
C GLY A 42 -105.26 78.24 -1.73
N GLY A 43 -105.94 78.51 -2.86
CA GLY A 43 -106.80 79.67 -3.08
C GLY A 43 -108.28 79.37 -2.78
N ARG A 44 -108.95 80.26 -2.03
CA ARG A 44 -110.34 80.10 -1.55
C ARG A 44 -111.38 80.33 -2.66
N ARG A 45 -112.36 79.42 -2.76
CA ARG A 45 -113.51 79.50 -3.67
C ARG A 45 -114.74 80.13 -2.96
N PRO A 46 -115.47 81.10 -3.57
CA PRO A 46 -116.72 81.63 -3.02
C PRO A 46 -117.90 80.63 -3.13
N PRO A 47 -118.91 80.69 -2.24
CA PRO A 47 -119.99 79.71 -2.18
C PRO A 47 -120.96 79.81 -3.38
N ALA A 48 -121.47 78.65 -3.81
CA ALA A 48 -122.29 78.47 -5.01
C ALA A 48 -123.69 79.13 -4.88
N GLY A 49 -124.09 79.91 -5.89
CA GLY A 49 -125.45 80.49 -6.02
C GLY A 49 -125.51 82.02 -6.18
N ALA A 50 -124.37 82.72 -6.19
CA ALA A 50 -124.28 84.16 -6.40
C ALA A 50 -124.33 84.53 -7.90
N ASP A 51 -125.31 85.34 -8.30
CA ASP A 51 -125.30 86.03 -9.60
C ASP A 51 -124.39 87.27 -9.48
N PRO A 52 -123.24 87.32 -10.18
CA PRO A 52 -122.28 88.42 -10.06
C PRO A 52 -122.77 89.75 -10.65
N ALA A 53 -123.94 89.80 -11.31
CA ALA A 53 -124.42 90.98 -12.02
C ALA A 53 -125.41 91.90 -11.26
N ALA A 54 -125.83 91.58 -10.03
CA ALA A 54 -126.75 92.42 -9.26
C ALA A 54 -126.01 93.23 -8.16
N PRO A 55 -126.10 94.58 -8.12
CA PRO A 55 -125.54 95.38 -7.03
C PRO A 55 -126.28 95.11 -5.71
N TRP A 56 -125.64 94.30 -4.88
CA TRP A 56 -126.12 93.74 -3.62
C TRP A 56 -126.62 94.84 -2.66
N GLY A 57 -127.93 94.84 -2.35
CA GLY A 57 -128.49 95.66 -1.28
C GLY A 57 -128.87 97.10 -1.64
N ARG A 58 -129.14 97.41 -2.92
CA ARG A 58 -129.61 98.73 -3.40
C ARG A 58 -131.01 98.65 -4.03
N CYS A 59 -131.73 99.78 -4.02
CA CYS A 59 -133.08 99.96 -4.56
C CYS A 59 -133.03 99.88 -6.09
N LYS A 60 -133.77 98.95 -6.72
CA LYS A 60 -133.69 98.68 -8.17
C LYS A 60 -134.03 99.88 -9.08
N TYR A 61 -134.72 100.89 -8.55
CA TYR A 61 -135.13 102.08 -9.31
C TYR A 61 -134.16 103.27 -9.16
N CYS A 62 -133.73 103.61 -7.94
CA CYS A 62 -132.90 104.80 -7.67
C CYS A 62 -131.53 104.50 -7.04
N ASP A 63 -131.17 103.22 -6.91
CA ASP A 63 -129.89 102.71 -6.41
C ASP A 63 -129.54 103.07 -4.94
N THR A 64 -130.52 103.58 -4.19
CA THR A 64 -130.41 103.89 -2.76
C THR A 64 -130.23 102.59 -1.94
N PRO A 65 -129.29 102.52 -0.99
CA PRO A 65 -129.07 101.32 -0.19
C PRO A 65 -130.32 100.95 0.61
N LEU A 66 -130.76 99.70 0.49
CA LEU A 66 -131.92 99.17 1.18
C LEU A 66 -131.55 98.71 2.60
N PRO A 67 -132.42 98.92 3.60
CA PRO A 67 -132.17 98.45 4.94
C PRO A 67 -131.96 96.93 4.95
N ARG A 68 -130.98 96.46 5.73
CA ARG A 68 -130.69 95.02 5.88
C ARG A 68 -131.95 94.33 6.42
N PRO A 69 -132.45 93.26 5.77
CA PRO A 69 -133.63 92.56 6.26
C PRO A 69 -133.34 91.90 7.60
N PRO A 70 -134.34 91.81 8.49
CA PRO A 70 -134.27 90.93 9.65
C PRO A 70 -134.11 89.47 9.18
N LYS A 71 -133.32 88.68 9.92
CA LYS A 71 -132.83 87.34 9.55
C LYS A 71 -133.91 86.23 9.44
N ALA A 72 -135.19 86.57 9.30
CA ALA A 72 -136.29 85.60 9.14
C ALA A 72 -136.82 85.61 7.70
N ARG A 73 -136.99 84.41 7.13
CA ARG A 73 -137.33 84.11 5.73
C ARG A 73 -138.44 85.03 5.18
N GLY A 74 -138.06 85.91 4.25
CA GLY A 74 -138.94 86.73 3.43
C GLY A 74 -138.16 87.27 2.24
N ARG A 75 -138.83 87.52 1.10
CA ARG A 75 -138.17 88.16 -0.07
C ARG A 75 -137.62 89.52 0.38
N ARG A 76 -136.34 89.77 0.07
CA ARG A 76 -135.69 91.07 0.29
C ARG A 76 -136.51 92.14 -0.44
N PRO A 77 -136.79 93.31 0.18
CA PRO A 77 -137.39 94.43 -0.54
C PRO A 77 -136.55 94.72 -1.79
N GLU A 78 -137.18 94.88 -2.96
CA GLU A 78 -136.49 95.26 -4.20
C GLU A 78 -136.48 96.78 -4.41
N TYR A 79 -137.40 97.47 -3.73
CA TYR A 79 -137.58 98.92 -3.77
C TYR A 79 -137.45 99.50 -2.37
N CYS A 80 -137.09 100.77 -2.34
CA CYS A 80 -136.87 101.55 -1.13
C CYS A 80 -138.23 101.86 -0.49
N PRO A 81 -138.35 101.77 0.86
CA PRO A 81 -139.62 102.03 1.53
C PRO A 81 -140.11 103.44 1.18
N PRO A 82 -141.43 103.65 1.06
CA PRO A 82 -141.97 104.97 0.74
C PRO A 82 -141.54 105.99 1.80
N GLU A 83 -140.85 107.04 1.36
CA GLU A 83 -140.43 108.15 2.23
C GLU A 83 -141.63 109.04 2.49
N HIS A 84 -141.91 109.33 3.77
CA HIS A 84 -143.01 110.20 4.20
C HIS A 84 -142.44 111.50 4.78
N ASP A 85 -143.08 112.63 4.53
CA ASP A 85 -142.74 113.91 5.15
C ASP A 85 -143.20 113.96 6.63
N PRO A 86 -142.77 114.97 7.43
CA PRO A 86 -143.21 115.11 8.82
C PRO A 86 -144.73 115.30 8.98
N GLY A 87 -145.45 115.61 7.90
CA GLY A 87 -146.91 115.72 7.85
C GLY A 87 -147.63 114.38 7.52
N GLY A 88 -146.88 113.31 7.29
CA GLY A 88 -147.41 111.97 6.99
C GLY A 88 -147.78 111.73 5.52
N GLN A 89 -147.45 112.62 4.59
CA GLN A 89 -147.63 112.40 3.15
C GLN A 89 -146.42 111.71 2.52
N VAL A 90 -146.66 110.75 1.62
CA VAL A 90 -145.60 110.03 0.89
C VAL A 90 -144.97 110.98 -0.13
N VAL A 91 -143.70 111.32 0.07
CA VAL A 91 -142.89 112.20 -0.77
C VAL A 91 -142.23 111.42 -1.92
N LYS A 92 -141.92 110.15 -1.71
CA LYS A 92 -141.23 109.33 -2.70
C LYS A 92 -141.56 107.85 -2.56
N ASP A 93 -142.19 107.28 -3.58
CA ASP A 93 -142.48 105.85 -3.70
C ASP A 93 -141.85 105.29 -4.98
N CYS A 94 -140.61 104.84 -4.86
CA CYS A 94 -139.84 104.27 -5.98
C CYS A 94 -140.46 102.99 -6.54
N GLN A 95 -141.29 102.27 -5.79
CA GLN A 95 -142.02 101.11 -6.30
C GLN A 95 -143.19 101.54 -7.20
N ALA A 96 -143.93 102.56 -6.77
CA ALA A 96 -145.00 103.14 -7.57
C ALA A 96 -144.48 103.80 -8.85
N GLU A 97 -143.37 104.55 -8.79
CA GLU A 97 -142.75 105.19 -9.96
C GLU A 97 -142.23 104.16 -10.98
N ALA A 98 -141.61 103.07 -10.52
CA ALA A 98 -141.18 101.99 -11.40
C ALA A 98 -142.37 101.30 -12.11
N HIS A 99 -143.48 101.10 -11.39
CA HIS A 99 -144.72 100.53 -11.97
C HIS A 99 -145.47 101.51 -12.89
N ALA A 100 -145.29 102.83 -12.72
CA ALA A 100 -145.82 103.86 -13.61
C ALA A 100 -144.98 103.96 -14.91
N ALA A 101 -143.65 103.94 -14.79
CA ALA A 101 -142.74 103.97 -15.94
C ALA A 101 -142.92 102.74 -16.87
N GLY A 102 -143.15 101.56 -16.29
CA GLY A 102 -143.44 100.33 -17.03
C GLY A 102 -144.79 100.28 -17.75
N ARG A 103 -145.69 101.24 -17.49
CA ARG A 103 -147.00 101.39 -18.16
C ARG A 103 -147.04 102.51 -19.20
N SER A 104 -145.90 103.16 -19.45
CA SER A 104 -145.80 104.17 -20.52
C SER A 104 -145.80 103.50 -21.91
N PRO A 105 -146.48 104.09 -22.92
CA PRO A 105 -146.48 103.57 -24.29
C PRO A 105 -145.06 103.48 -24.88
N ALA A 106 -144.17 104.39 -24.46
CA ALA A 106 -142.76 104.38 -24.85
C ALA A 106 -142.04 103.11 -24.36
N ALA A 107 -142.26 102.67 -23.13
CA ALA A 107 -141.66 101.45 -22.59
C ALA A 107 -142.16 100.16 -23.27
N ALA A 108 -143.39 100.16 -23.79
CA ALA A 108 -143.91 99.05 -24.60
C ALA A 108 -143.20 98.97 -25.97
N ALA A 109 -142.93 100.11 -26.61
CA ALA A 109 -142.29 100.16 -27.92
C ALA A 109 -140.81 99.69 -27.94
N VAL A 110 -140.07 99.82 -26.82
CA VAL A 110 -138.65 99.39 -26.74
C VAL A 110 -138.47 97.97 -26.21
N ARG A 111 -139.53 97.35 -25.68
CA ARG A 111 -139.45 96.03 -25.03
C ARG A 111 -139.10 94.92 -26.01
N GLU A 112 -139.68 94.98 -27.20
CA GLU A 112 -139.49 93.99 -28.27
C GLU A 112 -138.12 94.11 -28.96
N PRO A 113 -137.61 95.32 -29.30
CA PRO A 113 -136.23 95.50 -29.75
C PRO A 113 -135.17 95.03 -28.73
N LEU A 114 -135.38 95.31 -27.43
CA LEU A 114 -134.45 94.87 -26.38
C LEU A 114 -134.50 93.35 -26.17
N ALA A 115 -135.66 92.72 -26.30
CA ALA A 115 -135.78 91.26 -26.27
C ALA A 115 -135.07 90.62 -27.47
N ALA A 116 -135.19 91.21 -28.67
CA ALA A 116 -134.47 90.76 -29.86
C ALA A 116 -132.95 90.92 -29.70
N LEU A 117 -132.48 92.08 -29.22
CA LEU A 117 -131.06 92.32 -28.93
C LEU A 117 -130.51 91.34 -27.89
N ARG A 118 -131.27 91.08 -26.81
CA ARG A 118 -130.90 90.10 -25.79
C ARG A 118 -130.78 88.71 -26.38
N THR A 119 -131.67 88.33 -27.30
CA THR A 119 -131.62 87.03 -28.00
C THR A 119 -130.37 86.89 -28.85
N VAL A 120 -129.99 87.93 -29.62
CA VAL A 120 -128.75 87.96 -30.40
C VAL A 120 -127.51 87.89 -29.50
N LEU A 121 -127.47 88.67 -28.42
CA LEU A 121 -126.35 88.64 -27.46
C LEU A 121 -126.24 87.29 -26.75
N THR A 122 -127.36 86.64 -26.42
CA THR A 122 -127.33 85.29 -25.87
C THR A 122 -126.86 84.26 -26.89
N GLY A 123 -127.20 84.42 -28.17
CA GLY A 123 -126.69 83.60 -29.27
C GLY A 123 -125.18 83.74 -29.43
N LEU A 124 -124.66 84.98 -29.51
CA LEU A 124 -123.22 85.24 -29.59
C LEU A 124 -122.46 84.72 -28.36
N ALA A 125 -123.04 84.86 -27.15
CA ALA A 125 -122.45 84.31 -25.94
C ALA A 125 -122.48 82.77 -25.90
N ALA A 126 -123.47 82.14 -26.52
CA ALA A 126 -123.54 80.69 -26.68
C ALA A 126 -122.50 80.21 -27.72
N ASP A 127 -122.35 80.92 -28.83
CA ASP A 127 -121.35 80.63 -29.87
C ASP A 127 -119.92 80.81 -29.35
N ALA A 128 -119.67 81.86 -28.55
CA ALA A 128 -118.39 82.07 -27.89
C ALA A 128 -118.07 80.94 -26.90
N ARG A 129 -119.07 80.49 -26.11
CA ARG A 129 -118.92 79.32 -25.23
C ARG A 129 -118.69 78.03 -26.00
N ALA A 130 -119.40 77.81 -27.11
CA ALA A 130 -119.21 76.65 -27.97
C ALA A 130 -117.84 76.66 -28.65
N ARG A 131 -117.32 77.84 -29.03
CA ARG A 131 -115.96 78.00 -29.56
C ARG A 131 -114.91 77.72 -28.48
N ALA A 132 -115.05 78.32 -27.30
CA ALA A 132 -114.16 78.05 -26.17
C ALA A 132 -114.17 76.56 -25.76
N ALA A 133 -115.32 75.89 -25.80
CA ALA A 133 -115.41 74.46 -25.54
C ALA A 133 -114.70 73.62 -26.62
N ARG A 134 -114.78 74.01 -27.89
CA ARG A 134 -114.02 73.36 -28.97
C ARG A 134 -112.51 73.59 -28.85
N GLU A 135 -112.11 74.79 -28.47
CA GLU A 135 -110.70 75.14 -28.22
C GLU A 135 -110.14 74.39 -27.03
N ALA A 136 -110.89 74.28 -25.92
CA ALA A 136 -110.54 73.44 -24.77
C ALA A 136 -110.40 71.97 -25.19
N ALA A 137 -111.40 71.42 -25.89
CA ALA A 137 -111.33 70.03 -26.39
C ALA A 137 -110.24 69.80 -27.45
N ALA A 138 -109.74 70.86 -28.10
CA ALA A 138 -108.59 70.78 -28.99
C ALA A 138 -107.28 70.84 -28.19
N ALA A 139 -107.21 71.67 -27.15
CA ALA A 139 -106.08 71.73 -26.22
C ALA A 139 -105.91 70.40 -25.48
N ASP A 140 -106.98 69.81 -24.96
CA ASP A 140 -106.96 68.50 -24.29
C ASP A 140 -106.43 67.41 -25.23
N ARG A 141 -106.86 67.42 -26.49
CA ARG A 141 -106.37 66.46 -27.51
C ARG A 141 -104.91 66.69 -27.87
N LEU A 142 -104.45 67.94 -27.92
CA LEU A 142 -103.04 68.24 -28.15
C LEU A 142 -102.20 67.79 -26.96
N GLU A 143 -102.67 67.98 -25.73
CA GLU A 143 -102.01 67.50 -24.51
C GLU A 143 -101.93 65.97 -24.47
N GLU A 144 -102.99 65.27 -24.86
CA GLU A 144 -103.00 63.81 -25.01
C GLU A 144 -101.98 63.33 -26.06
N ILE A 145 -101.91 63.99 -27.22
CA ILE A 145 -100.92 63.68 -28.27
C ILE A 145 -99.50 63.94 -27.76
N VAL A 146 -99.26 65.08 -27.12
CA VAL A 146 -97.94 65.43 -26.56
C VAL A 146 -97.53 64.40 -25.52
N THR A 147 -98.41 64.04 -24.60
CA THR A 147 -98.15 63.01 -23.56
C THR A 147 -97.82 61.68 -24.22
N THR A 148 -98.61 61.24 -25.19
CA THR A 148 -98.38 59.98 -25.92
C THR A 148 -97.04 59.98 -26.66
N VAL A 149 -96.67 61.09 -27.30
CA VAL A 149 -95.40 61.22 -28.03
C VAL A 149 -94.22 61.26 -27.06
N VAL A 150 -94.35 61.95 -25.94
CA VAL A 150 -93.34 61.98 -24.88
C VAL A 150 -93.14 60.59 -24.31
N ASP A 151 -94.20 59.90 -23.89
CA ASP A 151 -94.14 58.54 -23.36
C ASP A 151 -93.50 57.55 -24.34
N ARG A 152 -93.87 57.66 -25.62
CA ARG A 152 -93.27 56.84 -26.68
C ARG A 152 -91.79 57.16 -26.89
N ASN A 153 -91.41 58.44 -26.90
CA ASN A 153 -90.01 58.84 -27.05
C ASN A 153 -89.19 58.39 -25.84
N THR A 154 -89.69 58.56 -24.62
CA THR A 154 -89.06 58.06 -23.40
C THR A 154 -88.90 56.55 -23.45
N THR A 155 -89.91 55.81 -23.93
CA THR A 155 -89.82 54.36 -24.12
C THR A 155 -88.73 53.99 -25.15
N LEU A 156 -88.66 54.70 -26.27
CA LEU A 156 -87.65 54.45 -27.31
C LEU A 156 -86.22 54.81 -26.84
N GLU A 157 -86.07 55.88 -26.06
CA GLU A 157 -84.80 56.25 -25.43
C GLU A 157 -84.35 55.19 -24.43
N GLN A 158 -85.28 54.69 -23.59
CA GLN A 158 -85.01 53.59 -22.66
C GLN A 158 -84.62 52.31 -23.41
N GLN A 159 -85.34 51.94 -24.48
CA GLN A 159 -85.01 50.78 -25.31
C GLN A 159 -83.65 50.94 -25.99
N THR A 160 -83.32 52.13 -26.47
CA THR A 160 -82.01 52.42 -27.08
C THR A 160 -80.89 52.35 -26.06
N ALA A 161 -81.10 52.91 -24.87
CA ALA A 161 -80.14 52.84 -23.77
C ALA A 161 -79.91 51.38 -23.32
N GLN A 162 -80.98 50.58 -23.21
CA GLN A 162 -80.88 49.16 -22.89
C GLN A 162 -80.11 48.39 -23.97
N ALA A 163 -80.44 48.59 -25.24
CA ALA A 163 -79.75 47.93 -26.35
C ALA A 163 -78.24 48.29 -26.39
N GLN A 164 -77.89 49.54 -26.06
CA GLN A 164 -76.48 49.95 -25.94
C GLN A 164 -75.79 49.29 -24.74
N ALA A 165 -76.47 49.17 -23.60
CA ALA A 165 -75.95 48.47 -22.43
C ALA A 165 -75.70 46.98 -22.73
N ASP A 166 -76.66 46.32 -23.39
CA ASP A 166 -76.55 44.92 -23.81
C ASP A 166 -75.40 44.72 -24.81
N ALA A 167 -75.24 45.64 -25.78
CA ALA A 167 -74.14 45.59 -26.74
C ALA A 167 -72.76 45.74 -26.05
N ARG A 168 -72.63 46.65 -25.08
CA ARG A 168 -71.40 46.80 -24.28
C ARG A 168 -71.12 45.54 -23.45
N GLN A 169 -72.17 44.95 -22.85
CA GLN A 169 -72.04 43.72 -22.08
C GLN A 169 -71.62 42.52 -22.97
N ALA A 170 -72.20 42.41 -24.16
CA ALA A 170 -71.85 41.38 -25.14
C ALA A 170 -70.39 41.56 -25.62
N GLU A 171 -69.95 42.78 -25.89
CA GLU A 171 -68.57 43.03 -26.27
C GLU A 171 -67.59 42.76 -25.12
N ALA A 172 -67.94 43.14 -23.89
CA ALA A 172 -67.15 42.81 -22.70
C ALA A 172 -67.08 41.29 -22.46
N ALA A 173 -68.15 40.55 -22.75
CA ALA A 173 -68.15 39.09 -22.72
C ALA A 173 -67.25 38.50 -23.81
N ARG A 174 -67.31 39.03 -25.04
CA ARG A 174 -66.42 38.61 -26.14
C ARG A 174 -64.96 38.83 -25.80
N ARG A 175 -64.59 40.02 -25.30
CA ARG A 175 -63.20 40.31 -24.88
C ARG A 175 -62.73 39.38 -23.75
N ARG A 176 -63.58 39.07 -22.78
CA ARG A 176 -63.27 38.09 -21.72
C ARG A 176 -63.05 36.69 -22.29
N ALA A 177 -63.85 36.27 -23.27
CA ALA A 177 -63.68 34.98 -23.93
C ALA A 177 -62.40 34.92 -24.78
N GLU A 178 -62.08 35.99 -25.52
CA GLU A 178 -60.83 36.13 -26.28
C GLU A 178 -59.61 36.08 -25.35
N GLN A 179 -59.63 36.85 -24.25
CA GLN A 179 -58.58 36.83 -23.22
C GLN A 179 -58.44 35.45 -22.58
N GLY A 180 -59.57 34.77 -22.29
CA GLY A 180 -59.56 33.41 -21.77
C GLY A 180 -58.95 32.40 -22.75
N HIS A 181 -59.24 32.54 -24.05
CA HIS A 181 -58.67 31.69 -25.10
C HIS A 181 -57.16 31.91 -25.27
N ASP A 182 -56.72 33.17 -25.29
CA ASP A 182 -55.30 33.50 -25.37
C ASP A 182 -54.53 33.01 -24.13
N ALA A 183 -55.09 33.19 -22.94
CA ALA A 183 -54.52 32.66 -21.70
C ALA A 183 -54.42 31.12 -21.74
N ALA A 184 -55.44 30.42 -22.24
CA ALA A 184 -55.43 28.98 -22.39
C ALA A 184 -54.36 28.50 -23.40
N ARG A 185 -54.19 29.21 -24.52
CA ARG A 185 -53.15 28.91 -25.51
C ARG A 185 -51.75 29.10 -24.94
N ILE A 186 -51.49 30.23 -24.27
CA ILE A 186 -50.20 30.49 -23.61
C ILE A 186 -49.90 29.41 -22.56
N ALA A 187 -50.90 29.02 -21.77
CA ALA A 187 -50.74 27.95 -20.78
C ALA A 187 -50.43 26.58 -21.43
N ALA A 188 -51.07 26.27 -22.56
CA ALA A 188 -50.80 25.04 -23.31
C ALA A 188 -49.38 25.03 -23.90
N ASP A 189 -48.93 26.14 -24.49
CA ASP A 189 -47.57 26.27 -25.02
C ASP A 189 -46.53 26.15 -23.89
N ALA A 190 -46.76 26.82 -22.75
CA ALA A 190 -45.90 26.70 -21.58
C ALA A 190 -45.83 25.27 -21.02
N ALA A 191 -46.94 24.53 -21.04
CA ALA A 191 -46.98 23.13 -20.64
C ALA A 191 -46.21 22.23 -21.61
N ALA A 192 -46.36 22.46 -22.92
CA ALA A 192 -45.58 21.74 -23.94
C ALA A 192 -44.08 22.02 -23.81
N ASP A 193 -43.69 23.26 -23.54
CA ASP A 193 -42.29 23.64 -23.30
C ASP A 193 -41.72 23.04 -22.00
N ALA A 194 -42.55 22.94 -20.96
CA ALA A 194 -42.18 22.27 -19.72
C ALA A 194 -41.98 20.76 -19.94
N GLN A 195 -42.84 20.12 -20.74
CA GLN A 195 -42.71 18.72 -21.11
C GLN A 195 -41.43 18.46 -21.92
N ARG A 196 -41.14 19.25 -22.95
CA ARG A 196 -39.90 19.11 -23.73
C ARG A 196 -38.65 19.24 -22.85
N ARG A 197 -38.62 20.22 -21.94
CA ARG A 197 -37.54 20.36 -20.96
C ARG A 197 -37.46 19.21 -19.95
N ALA A 198 -38.57 18.55 -19.64
CA ALA A 198 -38.57 17.37 -18.80
C ALA A 198 -38.00 16.15 -19.55
N GLU A 199 -38.38 15.96 -20.81
CA GLU A 199 -37.86 14.92 -21.69
C GLU A 199 -36.35 15.09 -21.96
N GLU A 200 -35.89 16.31 -22.26
CA GLU A 200 -34.47 16.63 -22.41
C GLU A 200 -33.66 16.29 -21.15
N ARG A 201 -34.20 16.63 -19.96
CA ARG A 201 -33.55 16.28 -18.68
C ARG A 201 -33.54 14.77 -18.43
N ALA A 202 -34.60 14.06 -18.82
CA ALA A 202 -34.66 12.61 -18.71
C ALA A 202 -33.61 11.93 -19.61
N LEU A 203 -33.50 12.36 -20.87
CA LEU A 203 -32.49 11.87 -21.81
C LEU A 203 -31.06 12.15 -21.31
N ALA A 204 -30.79 13.38 -20.83
CA ALA A 204 -29.50 13.72 -20.25
C ALA A 204 -29.16 12.86 -19.03
N ALA A 205 -30.15 12.58 -18.16
CA ALA A 205 -29.95 11.70 -17.02
C ALA A 205 -29.66 10.25 -17.44
N GLU A 206 -30.32 9.75 -18.49
CA GLU A 206 -30.04 8.42 -19.05
C GLU A 206 -28.64 8.32 -19.65
N GLU A 207 -28.17 9.35 -20.35
CA GLU A 207 -26.80 9.42 -20.89
C GLU A 207 -25.76 9.41 -19.77
N ILE A 208 -25.95 10.21 -18.73
CA ILE A 208 -25.09 10.21 -17.53
C ILE A 208 -25.08 8.81 -16.89
N ALA A 209 -26.25 8.19 -16.74
CA ALA A 209 -26.35 6.85 -16.16
C ALA A 209 -25.65 5.78 -17.03
N ARG A 210 -25.70 5.92 -18.36
CA ARG A 210 -24.98 5.04 -19.30
C ARG A 210 -23.47 5.22 -19.17
N ALA A 211 -22.98 6.46 -19.19
CA ALA A 211 -21.56 6.77 -19.02
C ALA A 211 -21.01 6.29 -17.66
N ALA A 212 -21.81 6.43 -16.59
CA ALA A 212 -21.46 5.93 -15.27
C ALA A 212 -21.32 4.39 -15.25
N ARG A 213 -22.24 3.66 -15.90
CA ARG A 213 -22.16 2.18 -16.01
C ARG A 213 -20.94 1.74 -16.83
N GLU A 214 -20.64 2.43 -17.92
CA GLU A 214 -19.46 2.13 -18.74
C GLU A 214 -18.17 2.37 -17.96
N THR A 215 -18.08 3.49 -17.24
CA THR A 215 -16.93 3.79 -16.36
C THR A 215 -16.78 2.72 -15.27
N ALA A 216 -17.88 2.32 -14.63
CA ALA A 216 -17.86 1.27 -13.62
C ALA A 216 -17.39 -0.08 -14.18
N ARG A 217 -17.80 -0.42 -15.42
CA ARG A 217 -17.36 -1.63 -16.11
C ARG A 217 -15.87 -1.61 -16.41
N VAL A 218 -15.36 -0.51 -16.98
CA VAL A 218 -13.91 -0.34 -17.25
C VAL A 218 -13.10 -0.44 -15.97
N GLN A 219 -13.57 0.16 -14.87
CA GLN A 219 -12.91 0.03 -13.56
C GLN A 219 -12.93 -1.40 -13.02
N ALA A 220 -14.03 -2.14 -13.20
CA ALA A 220 -14.11 -3.54 -12.80
C ALA A 220 -13.17 -4.44 -13.62
N GLU A 221 -13.13 -4.25 -14.94
CA GLU A 221 -12.21 -4.96 -15.85
C GLU A 221 -10.74 -4.64 -15.50
N ALA A 222 -10.42 -3.38 -15.20
CA ALA A 222 -9.08 -2.97 -14.76
C ALA A 222 -8.68 -3.61 -13.43
N ARG A 223 -9.61 -3.71 -12.46
CA ARG A 223 -9.35 -4.41 -11.18
C ARG A 223 -9.11 -5.90 -11.39
N GLN A 224 -9.93 -6.56 -12.21
CA GLN A 224 -9.75 -7.98 -12.54
C GLN A 224 -8.40 -8.22 -13.23
N ALA A 225 -8.01 -7.37 -14.18
CA ALA A 225 -6.71 -7.45 -14.84
C ALA A 225 -5.54 -7.26 -13.86
N ALA A 226 -5.67 -6.30 -12.92
CA ALA A 226 -4.66 -6.07 -11.88
C ALA A 226 -4.54 -7.25 -10.91
N GLU A 227 -5.68 -7.83 -10.49
CA GLU A 227 -5.71 -9.02 -9.63
C GLU A 227 -5.07 -10.23 -10.34
N ALA A 228 -5.39 -10.47 -11.61
CA ALA A 228 -4.80 -11.55 -12.40
C ALA A 228 -3.28 -11.36 -12.58
N ALA A 229 -2.82 -10.13 -12.82
CA ALA A 229 -1.40 -9.82 -12.90
C ALA A 229 -0.68 -10.08 -11.56
N ALA A 230 -1.28 -9.64 -10.45
CA ALA A 230 -0.73 -9.88 -9.11
C ALA A 230 -0.66 -11.38 -8.76
N GLN A 231 -1.66 -12.16 -9.14
CA GLN A 231 -1.65 -13.62 -8.97
C GLN A 231 -0.53 -14.28 -9.80
N ALA A 232 -0.37 -13.89 -11.06
CA ALA A 232 0.70 -14.41 -11.91
C ALA A 232 2.10 -14.06 -11.37
N GLU A 233 2.29 -12.85 -10.83
CA GLU A 233 3.55 -12.46 -10.18
C GLU A 233 3.80 -13.27 -8.91
N ALA A 234 2.78 -13.48 -8.07
CA ALA A 234 2.88 -14.31 -6.88
C ALA A 234 3.24 -15.77 -7.20
N GLU A 235 2.67 -16.34 -8.27
CA GLU A 235 3.01 -17.68 -8.75
C GLU A 235 4.45 -17.76 -9.25
N ARG A 236 4.91 -16.77 -10.03
CA ARG A 236 6.32 -16.69 -10.46
C ARG A 236 7.27 -16.58 -9.28
N ALA A 237 6.94 -15.78 -8.28
CA ALA A 237 7.74 -15.64 -7.07
C ALA A 237 7.80 -16.96 -6.29
N ARG A 238 6.69 -17.70 -6.18
CA ARG A 238 6.67 -19.04 -5.57
C ARG A 238 7.55 -20.03 -6.34
N GLN A 239 7.42 -20.08 -7.67
CA GLN A 239 8.26 -20.93 -8.51
C GLN A 239 9.76 -20.60 -8.36
N GLN A 240 10.11 -19.31 -8.24
CA GLN A 240 11.50 -18.89 -8.00
C GLN A 240 12.00 -19.32 -6.62
N LEU A 241 11.17 -19.25 -5.58
CA LEU A 241 11.49 -19.73 -4.24
C LEU A 241 11.68 -21.25 -4.22
N ASP A 242 10.78 -22.00 -4.86
CA ASP A 242 10.89 -23.46 -4.97
C ASP A 242 12.18 -23.86 -5.70
N ALA A 243 12.48 -23.23 -6.84
CA ALA A 243 13.73 -23.44 -7.56
C ALA A 243 14.98 -23.00 -6.77
N ALA A 244 14.86 -22.03 -5.87
CA ALA A 244 15.95 -21.65 -4.96
C ALA A 244 16.14 -22.68 -3.85
N HIS A 245 15.06 -23.21 -3.28
CA HIS A 245 15.10 -24.30 -2.29
C HIS A 245 15.69 -25.58 -2.89
N GLU A 246 15.32 -25.96 -4.10
CA GLU A 246 15.92 -27.12 -4.79
C GLU A 246 17.42 -26.94 -5.01
N ARG A 247 17.85 -25.74 -5.45
CA ARG A 247 19.28 -25.42 -5.60
C ARG A 247 20.02 -25.46 -4.26
N LEU A 248 19.40 -24.98 -3.18
CA LEU A 248 19.97 -25.03 -1.84
C LEU A 248 20.12 -26.49 -1.38
N ALA A 249 19.08 -27.31 -1.51
CA ALA A 249 19.11 -28.73 -1.14
C ALA A 249 20.19 -29.50 -1.93
N ALA A 250 20.32 -29.24 -3.24
CA ALA A 250 21.38 -29.82 -4.06
C ALA A 250 22.78 -29.36 -3.61
N ALA A 251 22.95 -28.08 -3.25
CA ALA A 251 24.21 -27.56 -2.73
C ALA A 251 24.57 -28.17 -1.36
N GLU A 252 23.58 -28.35 -0.47
CA GLU A 252 23.76 -29.02 0.82
C GLU A 252 24.19 -30.48 0.64
N GLN A 253 23.55 -31.22 -0.26
CA GLN A 253 23.95 -32.60 -0.58
C GLN A 253 25.38 -32.66 -1.14
N SER A 254 25.72 -31.79 -2.09
CA SER A 254 27.08 -31.70 -2.65
C SER A 254 28.13 -31.40 -1.57
N LEU A 255 27.79 -30.52 -0.62
CA LEU A 255 28.67 -30.16 0.48
C LEU A 255 28.82 -31.29 1.51
N VAL A 256 27.76 -32.06 1.79
CA VAL A 256 27.85 -33.31 2.58
C VAL A 256 28.77 -34.31 1.89
N GLN A 257 28.57 -34.55 0.59
CA GLN A 257 29.39 -35.47 -0.19
C GLN A 257 30.86 -35.06 -0.20
N THR A 258 31.14 -33.77 -0.41
CA THR A 258 32.51 -33.23 -0.39
C THR A 258 33.17 -33.39 0.98
N ARG A 259 32.41 -33.23 2.07
CA ARG A 259 32.92 -33.47 3.44
C ARG A 259 33.25 -34.94 3.64
N GLU A 260 32.41 -35.86 3.19
CA GLU A 260 32.66 -37.30 3.27
C GLU A 260 33.86 -37.74 2.42
N ASP A 261 34.02 -37.18 1.22
CA ASP A 261 35.19 -37.40 0.36
C ASP A 261 36.47 -36.89 1.03
N LEU A 262 36.44 -35.69 1.60
CA LEU A 262 37.57 -35.12 2.33
C LEU A 262 37.93 -35.96 3.57
N GLN A 263 36.93 -36.42 4.33
CA GLN A 263 37.12 -37.30 5.48
C GLN A 263 37.81 -38.60 5.06
N ARG A 264 37.33 -39.23 3.97
CA ARG A 264 37.95 -40.44 3.39
C ARG A 264 39.39 -40.19 2.96
N ALA A 265 39.66 -39.08 2.27
CA ALA A 265 41.01 -38.72 1.84
C ALA A 265 41.96 -38.49 3.04
N LEU A 266 41.48 -37.85 4.12
CA LEU A 266 42.25 -37.67 5.35
C LEU A 266 42.56 -39.00 6.05
N ASP A 267 41.58 -39.90 6.14
CA ASP A 267 41.80 -41.21 6.74
C ASP A 267 42.75 -42.07 5.91
N GLU A 268 42.68 -41.99 4.58
CA GLU A 268 43.61 -42.66 3.68
C GLU A 268 45.03 -42.09 3.79
N ALA A 269 45.17 -40.76 3.87
CA ALA A 269 46.44 -40.09 4.12
C ALA A 269 47.05 -40.48 5.48
N ARG A 270 46.23 -40.56 6.55
CA ARG A 270 46.66 -41.04 7.87
C ARG A 270 47.17 -42.48 7.81
N ARG A 271 46.42 -43.38 7.18
CA ARG A 271 46.83 -44.78 6.98
C ARG A 271 48.12 -44.90 6.15
N ALA A 272 48.31 -44.05 5.15
CA ALA A 272 49.54 -44.00 4.35
C ALA A 272 50.74 -43.49 5.18
N HIS A 273 50.52 -42.45 5.99
CA HIS A 273 51.52 -41.92 6.90
C HIS A 273 51.93 -42.97 7.94
N ASP A 274 50.99 -43.67 8.58
CA ASP A 274 51.28 -44.70 9.58
C ASP A 274 52.03 -45.89 8.98
N ARG A 275 51.69 -46.29 7.75
CA ARG A 275 52.48 -47.28 6.98
C ARG A 275 53.91 -46.80 6.75
N THR A 276 54.08 -45.57 6.27
CA THR A 276 55.41 -44.98 6.01
C THR A 276 56.24 -44.89 7.30
N ARG A 277 55.62 -44.50 8.42
CA ARG A 277 56.25 -44.46 9.73
C ARG A 277 56.68 -45.85 10.18
N THR A 278 55.80 -46.85 10.07
CA THR A 278 56.13 -48.24 10.40
C THR A 278 57.28 -48.77 9.54
N GLU A 279 57.31 -48.48 8.25
CA GLU A 279 58.41 -48.85 7.35
C GLU A 279 59.73 -48.16 7.75
N LEU A 280 59.69 -46.88 8.12
CA LEU A 280 60.86 -46.14 8.62
C LEU A 280 61.37 -46.72 9.93
N ASP A 281 60.49 -47.05 10.87
CA ASP A 281 60.86 -47.68 12.14
C ASP A 281 61.51 -49.05 11.90
N GLN A 282 60.94 -49.87 10.99
CA GLN A 282 61.54 -51.14 10.57
C GLN A 282 62.92 -50.97 9.92
N ARG A 283 63.07 -50.01 9.00
CA ARG A 283 64.36 -49.73 8.34
C ARG A 283 65.39 -49.23 9.35
N THR A 284 65.00 -48.37 10.27
CA THR A 284 65.86 -47.87 11.36
C THR A 284 66.30 -49.02 12.28
N GLY A 285 65.38 -49.92 12.63
CA GLY A 285 65.67 -51.15 13.37
C GLY A 285 66.69 -52.03 12.65
N ARG A 286 66.46 -52.33 11.36
CA ARG A 286 67.42 -53.11 10.53
C ARG A 286 68.78 -52.45 10.43
N LEU A 287 68.82 -51.12 10.30
CA LEU A 287 70.06 -50.34 10.22
C LEU A 287 70.82 -50.36 11.56
N THR A 288 70.10 -50.35 12.67
CA THR A 288 70.68 -50.49 14.02
C THR A 288 71.25 -51.90 14.22
N GLU A 289 70.52 -52.93 13.79
CA GLU A 289 70.97 -54.32 13.81
C GLU A 289 72.21 -54.54 12.93
N THR A 290 72.23 -53.97 11.71
CA THR A 290 73.40 -54.07 10.83
C THR A 290 74.61 -53.33 11.39
N ARG A 291 74.42 -52.17 12.04
CA ARG A 291 75.51 -51.48 12.76
C ARG A 291 76.05 -52.31 13.91
N ALA A 292 75.17 -52.94 14.70
CA ALA A 292 75.60 -53.81 15.80
C ALA A 292 76.38 -55.03 15.26
N ARG A 293 75.91 -55.65 14.17
CA ARG A 293 76.64 -56.74 13.50
C ARG A 293 77.99 -56.28 12.96
N LEU A 294 78.05 -55.11 12.31
CA LEU A 294 79.29 -54.54 11.81
C LEU A 294 80.29 -54.34 12.96
N SER A 295 79.87 -53.72 14.06
CA SER A 295 80.69 -53.53 15.27
C SER A 295 81.22 -54.87 15.80
N SER A 296 80.34 -55.88 15.92
CA SER A 296 80.74 -57.23 16.34
C SER A 296 81.78 -57.84 15.40
N THR A 297 81.59 -57.73 14.07
CA THR A 297 82.56 -58.25 13.09
C THR A 297 83.87 -57.48 13.11
N GLU A 298 83.86 -56.17 13.39
CA GLU A 298 85.07 -55.37 13.55
C GLU A 298 85.85 -55.79 14.80
N GLU A 299 85.16 -56.05 15.91
CA GLU A 299 85.75 -56.59 17.15
C GLU A 299 86.35 -57.99 16.92
N GLU A 300 85.61 -58.91 16.29
CA GLU A 300 86.10 -60.23 15.90
C GLU A 300 87.34 -60.14 15.00
N LEU A 301 87.30 -59.25 14.00
CA LEU A 301 88.42 -59.06 13.07
C LEU A 301 89.63 -58.43 13.76
N ALA A 302 89.43 -57.55 14.74
CA ALA A 302 90.50 -57.02 15.59
C ALA A 302 91.12 -58.12 16.49
N ALA A 303 90.29 -59.00 17.05
CA ALA A 303 90.74 -60.16 17.81
C ALA A 303 91.58 -61.10 16.94
N VAL A 304 91.08 -61.49 15.76
CA VAL A 304 91.81 -62.34 14.80
C VAL A 304 93.13 -61.69 14.36
N ARG A 305 93.17 -60.37 14.16
CA ARG A 305 94.42 -59.66 13.84
C ARG A 305 95.43 -59.72 14.99
N THR A 306 94.96 -59.63 16.23
CA THR A 306 95.79 -59.78 17.42
C THR A 306 96.32 -61.21 17.52
N GLU A 307 95.45 -62.22 17.39
CA GLU A 307 95.84 -63.63 17.36
C GLU A 307 96.85 -63.93 16.24
N LEU A 308 96.68 -63.35 15.05
CA LEU A 308 97.64 -63.49 13.95
C LEU A 308 98.99 -62.83 14.27
N ALA A 309 98.99 -61.68 14.93
CA ALA A 309 100.22 -61.01 15.37
C ALA A 309 100.95 -61.83 16.45
N ASP A 310 100.20 -62.39 17.40
CA ASP A 310 100.73 -63.27 18.44
C ASP A 310 101.28 -64.57 17.83
N ALA A 311 100.56 -65.19 16.90
CA ALA A 311 101.01 -66.38 16.19
C ALA A 311 102.29 -66.13 15.37
N ARG A 312 102.40 -64.97 14.71
CA ARG A 312 103.63 -64.56 14.02
C ARG A 312 104.78 -64.34 14.99
N THR A 313 104.52 -63.73 16.14
CA THR A 313 105.52 -63.52 17.19
C THR A 313 105.98 -64.86 17.76
N ALA A 314 105.07 -65.78 18.04
CA ALA A 314 105.36 -67.14 18.46
C ALA A 314 106.16 -67.91 17.40
N LEU A 315 105.80 -67.79 16.12
CA LEU A 315 106.55 -68.40 15.02
C LEU A 315 107.98 -67.87 14.95
N THR A 316 108.18 -66.55 14.95
CA THR A 316 109.54 -65.96 14.94
C THR A 316 110.36 -66.38 16.17
N THR A 317 109.72 -66.48 17.33
CA THR A 317 110.37 -66.98 18.57
C THR A 317 110.75 -68.46 18.43
N ALA A 318 109.88 -69.28 17.85
CA ALA A 318 110.13 -70.70 17.60
C ALA A 318 111.25 -70.90 16.56
N GLU A 319 111.27 -70.11 15.50
CA GLU A 319 112.35 -70.11 14.50
C GLU A 319 113.69 -69.71 15.13
N GLN A 320 113.73 -68.65 15.95
CA GLN A 320 114.93 -68.26 16.69
C GLN A 320 115.39 -69.35 17.65
N ALA A 321 114.46 -69.99 18.37
CA ALA A 321 114.77 -71.10 19.27
C ALA A 321 115.32 -72.32 18.51
N ALA A 322 114.76 -72.62 17.33
CA ALA A 322 115.24 -73.68 16.45
C ALA A 322 116.64 -73.37 15.90
N GLN A 323 116.88 -72.13 15.42
CA GLN A 323 118.21 -71.69 14.98
C GLN A 323 119.25 -71.76 16.12
N ALA A 324 118.87 -71.33 17.34
CA ALA A 324 119.73 -71.45 18.51
C ALA A 324 119.96 -72.90 18.94
N ALA A 325 119.01 -73.81 18.70
CA ALA A 325 119.19 -75.24 18.92
C ALA A 325 120.15 -75.86 17.90
N VAL A 326 120.03 -75.49 16.62
CA VAL A 326 120.95 -75.91 15.54
C VAL A 326 122.37 -75.42 15.85
N ALA A 327 122.55 -74.14 16.18
CA ALA A 327 123.86 -73.59 16.56
C ALA A 327 124.48 -74.32 17.76
N ARG A 328 123.67 -74.64 18.79
CA ARG A 328 124.11 -75.43 19.95
C ARG A 328 124.49 -76.87 19.58
N ALA A 329 123.77 -77.49 18.64
CA ALA A 329 124.09 -78.82 18.14
C ALA A 329 125.42 -78.82 17.37
N GLU A 330 125.64 -77.84 16.49
CA GLU A 330 126.92 -77.67 15.79
C GLU A 330 128.08 -77.41 16.76
N ASP A 331 127.89 -76.59 17.80
CA ASP A 331 128.91 -76.36 18.82
C ASP A 331 129.19 -77.60 19.69
N ALA A 332 128.18 -78.44 19.93
CA ALA A 332 128.37 -79.71 20.61
C ALA A 332 129.13 -80.70 19.73
N GLU A 333 128.84 -80.74 18.44
CA GLU A 333 129.52 -81.59 17.46
C GLU A 333 130.99 -81.15 17.29
N ARG A 334 131.25 -79.85 17.17
CA ARG A 334 132.62 -79.29 17.15
C ARG A 334 133.41 -79.60 18.43
N ARG A 335 132.76 -79.67 19.60
CA ARG A 335 133.40 -80.08 20.86
C ARG A 335 133.72 -81.57 20.88
N ALA A 336 132.77 -82.42 20.47
CA ALA A 336 132.97 -83.86 20.38
C ALA A 336 134.08 -84.24 19.38
N GLU A 337 134.19 -83.52 18.26
CA GLU A 337 135.26 -83.69 17.26
C GLU A 337 136.65 -83.44 17.89
N ARG A 338 136.79 -82.33 18.63
CA ARG A 338 138.04 -81.95 19.34
C ARG A 338 138.40 -82.95 20.42
N GLU A 339 137.41 -83.45 21.16
CA GLU A 339 137.62 -84.48 22.17
C GLU A 339 138.10 -85.80 21.54
N ARG A 340 137.54 -86.20 20.39
CA ARG A 340 138.02 -87.38 19.65
C ARG A 340 139.44 -87.21 19.13
N THR A 341 139.82 -86.02 18.65
CA THR A 341 141.19 -85.75 18.20
C THR A 341 142.18 -85.79 19.35
N ALA A 342 141.86 -85.16 20.49
CA ALA A 342 142.67 -85.23 21.70
C ALA A 342 142.79 -86.66 22.26
N ALA A 343 141.72 -87.45 22.20
CA ALA A 343 141.74 -88.87 22.56
C ALA A 343 142.62 -89.70 21.62
N ALA A 344 142.61 -89.42 20.31
CA ALA A 344 143.48 -90.09 19.35
C ALA A 344 144.97 -89.75 19.58
N GLU A 345 145.28 -88.48 19.88
CA GLU A 345 146.64 -88.03 20.18
C GLU A 345 147.20 -88.69 21.45
N THR A 346 146.38 -88.79 22.51
CA THR A 346 146.78 -89.46 23.77
C THR A 346 147.04 -90.95 23.58
N VAL A 347 146.22 -91.66 22.79
CA VAL A 347 146.46 -93.06 22.43
C VAL A 347 147.76 -93.21 21.63
N THR A 348 148.03 -92.30 20.70
CA THR A 348 149.25 -92.31 19.89
C THR A 348 150.50 -92.06 20.74
N ALA A 349 150.43 -91.16 21.73
CA ALA A 349 151.50 -90.92 22.69
C ALA A 349 151.77 -92.15 23.56
N ALA A 350 150.72 -92.80 24.09
CA ALA A 350 150.84 -94.02 24.88
C ALA A 350 151.48 -95.18 24.10
N HIS A 351 151.22 -95.30 22.79
CA HIS A 351 151.88 -96.29 21.95
C HIS A 351 153.39 -96.01 21.80
N ARG A 352 153.78 -94.74 21.61
CA ARG A 352 155.21 -94.37 21.54
C ARG A 352 155.96 -94.67 22.83
N GLU A 353 155.34 -94.40 23.98
CA GLU A 353 155.94 -94.72 25.29
C GLU A 353 156.10 -96.22 25.51
N ARG A 354 155.09 -97.01 25.15
CA ARG A 354 155.15 -98.49 25.24
C ARG A 354 156.24 -99.07 24.35
N ASP A 355 156.38 -98.55 23.14
CA ASP A 355 157.35 -99.06 22.18
C ASP A 355 158.79 -98.66 22.59
N ALA A 356 159.00 -97.45 23.13
CA ALA A 356 160.27 -97.05 23.76
C ALA A 356 160.63 -97.93 24.97
N ALA A 357 159.64 -98.28 25.82
CA ALA A 357 159.87 -99.18 26.96
C ALA A 357 160.25 -100.61 26.53
N ARG A 358 159.71 -101.10 25.40
CA ARG A 358 160.11 -102.40 24.82
C ARG A 358 161.53 -102.37 24.27
N GLU A 359 161.93 -101.27 23.66
CA GLU A 359 163.28 -101.08 23.12
C GLU A 359 164.33 -101.00 24.24
N ASP A 360 164.01 -100.32 25.34
CA ASP A 360 164.83 -100.30 26.56
C ASP A 360 164.98 -101.67 27.22
N ALA A 361 163.89 -102.46 27.23
CA ALA A 361 163.89 -103.81 27.78
C ALA A 361 164.73 -104.77 26.92
N LEU A 362 164.61 -104.68 25.59
CA LEU A 362 165.45 -105.42 24.64
C LEU A 362 166.94 -105.08 24.86
N THR A 363 167.27 -103.79 24.90
CA THR A 363 168.65 -103.31 25.10
C THR A 363 169.26 -103.82 26.42
N ARG A 364 168.48 -103.82 27.51
CA ARG A 364 168.90 -104.40 28.79
C ARG A 364 169.15 -105.91 28.69
N THR A 365 168.29 -106.62 27.98
CA THR A 365 168.40 -108.07 27.80
C THR A 365 169.67 -108.43 27.02
N THR A 366 169.96 -107.74 25.91
CA THR A 366 171.17 -107.94 25.11
C THR A 366 172.45 -107.69 25.92
N ARG A 367 172.43 -106.66 26.78
CA ARG A 367 173.57 -106.31 27.63
C ARG A 367 173.84 -107.34 28.73
N LEU A 368 172.80 -107.97 29.25
CA LEU A 368 172.91 -109.08 30.20
C LEU A 368 173.39 -110.36 29.51
N GLN A 369 172.94 -110.62 28.29
CA GLN A 369 173.38 -111.76 27.49
C GLN A 369 174.88 -111.68 27.16
N ALA A 370 175.37 -110.51 26.73
CA ALA A 370 176.79 -110.27 26.49
C ALA A 370 177.66 -110.44 27.75
N ARG A 371 177.13 -110.07 28.93
CA ARG A 371 177.82 -110.28 30.22
C ARG A 371 177.89 -111.76 30.61
N LEU A 372 176.84 -112.53 30.31
CA LEU A 372 176.80 -113.95 30.58
C LEU A 372 177.81 -114.71 29.69
N GLU A 373 177.88 -114.35 28.40
CA GLU A 373 178.82 -114.94 27.44
C GLU A 373 180.28 -114.63 27.82
N ALA A 374 180.58 -113.41 28.27
CA ALA A 374 181.91 -113.05 28.77
C ALA A 374 182.30 -113.86 30.02
N ALA A 375 181.38 -114.05 30.96
CA ALA A 375 181.63 -114.85 32.17
C ALA A 375 181.85 -116.34 31.88
N ILE A 376 181.22 -116.88 30.83
CA ILE A 376 181.44 -118.25 30.37
C ILE A 376 182.83 -118.38 29.73
N ALA A 377 183.22 -117.41 28.90
CA ALA A 377 184.55 -117.37 28.28
C ALA A 377 185.68 -117.30 29.32
N ASP A 378 185.54 -116.47 30.37
CA ASP A 378 186.52 -116.35 31.44
C ASP A 378 186.67 -117.66 32.26
N ARG A 379 185.55 -118.34 32.51
CA ARG A 379 185.55 -119.64 33.21
C ARG A 379 186.25 -120.73 32.39
N ASP A 380 186.01 -120.74 31.09
CA ASP A 380 186.57 -121.76 30.19
C ASP A 380 188.06 -121.50 29.94
N ALA A 381 188.50 -120.24 29.91
CA ALA A 381 189.92 -119.86 29.91
C ALA A 381 190.65 -120.28 31.21
N ALA A 382 190.02 -120.06 32.37
CA ALA A 382 190.58 -120.47 33.66
C ALA A 382 190.72 -122.00 33.80
N ARG A 383 189.81 -122.77 33.20
CA ARG A 383 189.91 -124.24 33.15
C ARG A 383 191.05 -124.70 32.25
N ALA A 384 191.22 -124.08 31.09
CA ALA A 384 192.34 -124.40 30.20
C ALA A 384 193.70 -124.13 30.85
N GLU A 385 193.84 -123.03 31.61
CA GLU A 385 195.04 -122.70 32.38
C GLU A 385 195.31 -123.68 33.54
N ALA A 386 194.25 -124.15 34.21
CA ALA A 386 194.38 -125.16 35.27
C ALA A 386 194.88 -126.50 34.72
N ASP A 387 194.37 -126.92 33.57
CA ASP A 387 194.79 -128.17 32.92
C ASP A 387 196.23 -128.11 32.42
N THR A 388 196.69 -126.95 31.91
CA THR A 388 198.09 -126.77 31.49
C THR A 388 199.07 -126.79 32.65
N ASN A 389 198.67 -126.29 33.83
CA ASN A 389 199.51 -126.33 35.03
C ASN A 389 199.56 -127.73 35.64
N LEU A 390 198.46 -128.50 35.57
CA LEU A 390 198.41 -129.89 36.02
C LEU A 390 199.31 -130.79 35.17
N GLU A 391 199.28 -130.66 33.84
CA GLU A 391 200.16 -131.44 32.95
C GLU A 391 201.65 -131.12 33.17
N ARG A 392 201.97 -129.88 33.52
CA ARG A 392 203.36 -129.47 33.77
C ARG A 392 203.89 -130.03 35.10
N ALA A 393 203.04 -130.10 36.12
CA ALA A 393 203.36 -130.72 37.41
C ALA A 393 203.58 -132.24 37.26
N LEU A 394 202.73 -132.92 36.49
CA LEU A 394 202.83 -134.36 36.29
C LEU A 394 204.09 -134.80 35.51
N ARG A 395 204.63 -133.95 34.61
CA ARG A 395 205.92 -134.24 33.97
C ARG A 395 207.12 -134.03 34.88
N ALA A 396 207.01 -133.20 35.93
CA ALA A 396 208.09 -132.97 36.87
C ALA A 396 208.24 -134.12 37.90
N GLU A 397 207.15 -134.86 38.19
CA GLU A 397 207.19 -135.97 39.15
C GLU A 397 207.73 -137.30 38.58
N HIS A 398 207.81 -137.48 37.25
CA HIS A 398 208.08 -138.81 36.69
C HIS A 398 209.54 -139.13 36.34
N THR A 399 210.53 -138.26 36.58
CA THR A 399 211.92 -138.54 36.17
C THR A 399 213.02 -138.14 37.16
N ALA A 400 212.69 -137.93 38.45
CA ALA A 400 213.69 -137.63 39.49
C ALA A 400 213.67 -138.60 40.69
N THR A 401 213.25 -139.85 40.53
CA THR A 401 213.46 -140.91 41.55
C THR A 401 213.38 -142.28 40.84
N ASP A 402 214.47 -142.91 40.38
CA ASP A 402 215.63 -143.48 41.11
C ASP A 402 215.24 -144.80 41.85
N PRO A 403 216.16 -145.67 42.30
CA PRO A 403 216.81 -146.76 41.55
C PRO A 403 216.65 -148.16 42.19
N ASP A 404 217.02 -149.19 41.41
CA ASP A 404 217.49 -150.55 41.76
C ASP A 404 216.51 -151.66 42.23
N ALA A 405 216.33 -152.68 41.37
CA ALA A 405 216.09 -154.09 41.72
C ALA A 405 216.39 -155.02 40.52
N ALA A 406 217.24 -156.01 40.78
CA ALA A 406 217.90 -156.88 39.82
C ALA A 406 217.14 -158.18 39.44
N ALA A 407 217.64 -158.78 38.34
CA ALA A 407 217.73 -160.20 38.03
C ALA A 407 216.49 -160.97 37.51
N SER A 408 216.37 -161.08 36.18
CA SER A 408 216.79 -162.27 35.40
C SER A 408 217.05 -161.89 33.96
#